data_AF-A0A2E0MFB2-F1
#
_entry.id   AF-A0A2E0MFB2-F1
#
_cell.length_a   1.000
_cell.length_b   1.000
_cell.length_c   1.000
_cell.angle_alpha   90.00
_cell.angle_beta   90.00
_cell.angle_gamma   90.00
#
_symmetry.space_group_name_H-M   'P 1'
#
loop_
_entity.id
_entity.type
_entity.pdbx_description
1 polymer ?
#
loop_
_entity_poly.entity_id
_entity_poly.type
_entity_poly.pdbx_seq_one_letter_code
_entity_poly.pdbx_strand_id
1 'polypeptide(L)'
;MEGTWKNYDSEKSYEDFIDEQPLTEEEIYNANVNTYLIFTKKYTSQQITNIRNKRGEKVSFLFNPEENNIFHDRTKLIESMIEFFIDYEEYEKCAKLQKLL
;
A
#
# COMPACT_ATOMS: atom_id res chain seq x y z
N MET A 1 -2.40 58.80 7.18
CA MET A 1 -2.20 57.35 7.34
C MET A 1 -2.56 56.72 6.02
N GLU A 2 -1.57 56.41 5.18
CA GLU A 2 -1.78 55.68 3.93
C GLU A 2 -0.82 54.49 3.95
N GLY A 3 -1.36 53.33 4.34
CA GLY A 3 -0.64 52.06 4.29
C GLY A 3 -0.94 51.38 2.96
N THR A 4 0.01 51.43 2.03
CA THR A 4 0.02 50.53 0.87
C THR A 4 0.31 49.11 1.35
N TRP A 5 -0.67 48.24 1.24
CA TRP A 5 -0.48 46.79 1.34
C TRP A 5 0.30 46.33 0.12
N LYS A 6 1.58 45.99 0.29
CA LYS A 6 2.29 45.16 -0.69
C LYS A 6 1.77 43.74 -0.51
N ASN A 7 1.13 43.21 -1.54
CA ASN A 7 0.85 41.78 -1.65
C ASN A 7 2.16 41.04 -1.39
N TYR A 8 2.16 40.18 -0.37
CA TYR A 8 3.17 39.14 -0.29
C TYR A 8 3.03 38.32 -1.58
N ASP A 9 4.11 38.20 -2.35
CA ASP A 9 4.20 37.22 -3.41
C ASP A 9 3.91 35.85 -2.79
N SER A 10 2.68 35.39 -2.97
CA SER A 10 2.20 34.08 -2.53
C SER A 10 2.55 33.01 -3.57
N GLU A 11 3.68 33.14 -4.25
CA GLU A 11 4.22 32.10 -5.11
C GLU A 11 5.02 31.10 -4.29
N LYS A 12 4.38 30.54 -3.27
CA LYS A 12 4.73 29.19 -2.82
C LYS A 12 3.61 28.31 -3.35
N SER A 13 3.85 27.67 -4.49
CA SER A 13 2.87 26.78 -5.09
C SER A 13 2.47 25.73 -4.06
N TYR A 14 1.16 25.50 -3.90
CA TYR A 14 0.64 24.37 -3.12
C TYR A 14 1.17 23.03 -3.66
N GLU A 15 1.67 23.00 -4.90
CA GLU A 15 2.24 21.84 -5.56
C GLU A 15 3.62 21.46 -4.99
N ASP A 16 4.32 22.37 -4.32
CA ASP A 16 5.62 22.09 -3.65
C ASP A 16 5.46 21.38 -2.28
N PHE A 17 4.22 21.18 -1.82
CA PHE A 17 3.89 20.53 -0.55
C PHE A 17 3.36 19.09 -0.72
N ILE A 18 3.44 18.52 -1.93
CA ILE A 18 3.16 17.10 -2.14
C ILE A 18 4.42 16.33 -1.73
N ASP A 19 4.49 16.03 -0.44
CA ASP A 19 5.35 15.01 0.18
C ASP A 19 4.90 13.60 -0.29
N GLU A 20 4.79 13.38 -1.60
CA GLU A 20 4.73 12.04 -2.19
C GLU A 20 6.16 11.50 -2.22
N GLN A 21 6.70 11.21 -1.05
CA GLN A 21 7.85 10.33 -1.01
C GLN A 21 7.41 9.00 -1.66
N PRO A 22 8.06 8.58 -2.74
CA PRO A 22 7.73 7.30 -3.36
C PRO A 22 7.86 6.22 -2.29
N LEU A 23 6.87 5.32 -2.21
CA LEU A 23 6.95 4.18 -1.31
C LEU A 23 8.27 3.46 -1.54
N THR A 24 8.96 3.12 -0.46
CA THR A 24 10.18 2.34 -0.57
C THR A 24 9.87 0.96 -1.15
N GLU A 25 10.83 0.36 -1.84
CA GLU A 25 10.70 -1.00 -2.36
C GLU A 25 10.30 -2.00 -1.24
N GLU A 26 10.86 -1.81 -0.04
CA GLU A 26 10.51 -2.60 1.14
C GLU A 26 9.04 -2.44 1.55
N GLU A 27 8.49 -1.22 1.51
CA GLU A 27 7.08 -0.98 1.82
C GLU A 27 6.15 -1.63 0.79
N ILE A 28 6.51 -1.55 -0.50
CA ILE A 28 5.75 -2.18 -1.59
C ILE A 28 5.77 -3.70 -1.44
N TYR A 29 6.95 -4.28 -1.17
CA TYR A 29 7.10 -5.71 -0.93
C TYR A 29 6.31 -6.17 0.29
N ASN A 30 6.42 -5.45 1.42
CA ASN A 30 5.66 -5.77 2.62
C ASN A 30 4.14 -5.68 2.39
N ALA A 31 3.66 -4.70 1.62
CA ALA A 31 2.26 -4.58 1.28
C ALA A 31 1.75 -5.79 0.46
N ASN A 32 2.52 -6.23 -0.52
CA ASN A 32 2.24 -7.44 -1.31
C ASN A 32 2.20 -8.69 -0.43
N VAL A 33 3.21 -8.88 0.43
CA VAL A 33 3.29 -10.03 1.35
C VAL A 33 2.12 -10.05 2.34
N ASN A 34 1.82 -8.93 2.98
CA ASN A 34 0.74 -8.84 3.95
C ASN A 34 -0.62 -9.13 3.28
N THR A 35 -0.85 -8.60 2.07
CA THR A 35 -2.05 -8.86 1.26
C THR A 35 -2.17 -10.35 0.92
N TYR A 36 -1.06 -10.98 0.50
CA TYR A 36 -1.00 -12.41 0.21
C TYR A 36 -1.36 -13.28 1.43
N LEU A 37 -0.89 -12.91 2.62
CA LEU A 37 -1.19 -13.64 3.85
C LEU A 37 -2.69 -13.61 4.18
N ILE A 38 -3.38 -12.52 3.85
CA ILE A 38 -4.83 -12.42 4.01
C ILE A 38 -5.56 -13.26 2.95
N PHE A 39 -5.19 -13.13 1.68
CA PHE A 39 -5.84 -13.87 0.58
C PHE A 39 -5.70 -15.38 0.71
N THR A 40 -4.56 -15.84 1.22
CA THR A 40 -4.33 -17.26 1.52
C THR A 40 -4.89 -17.71 2.87
N LYS A 41 -5.62 -16.83 3.58
CA LYS A 41 -6.24 -17.08 4.89
C LYS A 41 -5.25 -17.55 5.97
N LYS A 42 -3.96 -17.24 5.80
CA LYS A 42 -2.92 -17.56 6.80
C LYS A 42 -3.03 -16.65 8.02
N TYR A 43 -3.38 -15.38 7.81
CA TYR A 43 -3.59 -14.41 8.87
C TYR A 43 -4.77 -13.49 8.53
N THR A 44 -5.38 -12.92 9.56
CA THR A 44 -6.28 -11.77 9.41
C THR A 44 -5.48 -10.46 9.39
N SER A 45 -6.07 -9.38 8.85
CA SER A 45 -5.48 -8.03 8.91
C SER A 45 -5.09 -7.65 10.34
N GLN A 46 -6.00 -7.88 11.31
CA GLN A 46 -5.74 -7.61 12.72
C GLN A 46 -4.53 -8.37 13.28
N GLN A 47 -4.36 -9.64 12.92
CA GLN A 47 -3.21 -10.44 13.36
C GLN A 47 -1.90 -9.87 12.80
N ILE A 48 -1.87 -9.52 11.52
CA ILE A 48 -0.70 -8.90 10.88
C ILE A 48 -0.36 -7.58 11.56
N THR A 49 -1.35 -6.71 11.74
CA THR A 49 -1.18 -5.43 12.42
C THR A 49 -0.63 -5.60 13.83
N ASN A 50 -1.18 -6.54 14.61
CA ASN A 50 -0.71 -6.82 15.97
C ASN A 50 0.75 -7.30 16.00
N ILE A 51 1.15 -8.16 15.06
CA ILE A 51 2.54 -8.69 15.01
C ILE A 51 3.53 -7.58 14.66
N ARG A 52 3.22 -6.79 13.62
CA ARG A 52 4.09 -5.72 13.11
C ARG A 52 4.20 -4.56 14.09
N ASN A 53 3.08 -4.14 14.70
CA ASN A 53 3.08 -3.08 15.71
C ASN A 53 3.92 -3.45 16.94
N LYS A 54 3.91 -4.72 17.37
CA LYS A 54 4.78 -5.19 18.47
C LYS A 54 6.27 -5.10 18.15
N ARG A 55 6.62 -5.04 16.86
CA ARG A 55 8.01 -4.89 16.38
C ARG A 55 8.34 -3.44 16.02
N GLY A 56 7.40 -2.51 16.15
CA GLY A 56 7.56 -1.12 15.71
C GLY A 56 7.62 -0.97 14.18
N GLU A 57 7.11 -1.96 13.43
CA GLU A 57 7.12 -1.96 11.97
C GLU A 57 5.85 -1.30 11.41
N LYS A 58 5.99 -0.52 10.33
CA LYS A 58 4.86 0.04 9.59
C LYS A 58 4.07 -1.08 8.91
N VAL A 59 2.74 -0.95 8.91
CA VAL A 59 1.83 -1.93 8.30
C VAL A 59 1.20 -1.34 7.06
N SER A 60 1.34 -2.04 5.95
CA SER A 60 0.76 -1.66 4.68
C SER A 60 0.09 -2.87 4.03
N PHE A 61 -0.98 -2.61 3.29
CA PHE A 61 -1.75 -3.57 2.50
C PHE A 61 -2.07 -2.93 1.15
N LEU A 62 -2.30 -3.73 0.11
CA LEU A 62 -2.70 -3.23 -1.22
C LEU A 62 -4.18 -2.88 -1.32
N PHE A 63 -4.94 -3.12 -0.24
CA PHE A 63 -6.35 -2.78 -0.13
C PHE A 63 -6.63 -2.30 1.30
N ASN A 64 -7.71 -1.55 1.48
CA ASN A 64 -8.17 -1.20 2.82
C ASN A 64 -8.94 -2.38 3.43
N PRO A 65 -8.42 -3.05 4.49
CA PRO A 65 -9.11 -4.20 5.08
C PRO A 65 -10.39 -3.84 5.85
N GLU A 66 -10.61 -2.57 6.17
CA GLU A 66 -11.80 -2.09 6.90
C GLU A 66 -12.95 -1.69 5.97
N GLU A 67 -12.66 -1.43 4.69
CA GLU A 67 -13.68 -1.08 3.70
C GLU A 67 -14.36 -2.36 3.20
N ASN A 68 -15.65 -2.56 3.47
CA ASN A 68 -16.42 -3.74 2.99
C ASN A 68 -16.50 -3.89 1.46
N ASN A 69 -15.92 -2.98 0.68
CA ASN A 69 -15.87 -2.99 -0.79
C ASN A 69 -14.58 -3.63 -1.36
N ILE A 70 -13.97 -4.55 -0.60
CA ILE A 70 -12.62 -5.14 -0.80
C ILE A 70 -12.38 -5.76 -2.19
N PHE A 71 -13.41 -5.99 -2.99
CA PHE A 71 -13.31 -6.87 -4.15
C PHE A 71 -13.73 -6.25 -5.48
N HIS A 72 -13.88 -4.92 -5.58
CA HIS A 72 -14.33 -4.34 -6.84
C HIS A 72 -13.39 -4.64 -8.02
N ASP A 73 -12.15 -5.05 -7.74
CA ASP A 73 -11.36 -5.81 -8.71
C ASP A 73 -10.38 -6.80 -8.07
N ARG A 74 -10.91 -7.78 -7.32
CA ARG A 74 -10.09 -8.82 -6.68
C ARG A 74 -9.16 -9.52 -7.68
N THR A 75 -9.67 -9.79 -8.86
CA THR A 75 -8.97 -10.49 -9.93
C THR A 75 -7.75 -9.69 -10.39
N LYS A 76 -7.92 -8.41 -10.74
CA LYS A 76 -6.77 -7.56 -11.14
C LYS A 76 -5.75 -7.39 -10.02
N LEU A 77 -6.21 -7.30 -8.77
CA LEU A 77 -5.28 -7.23 -7.64
C LEU A 77 -4.44 -8.52 -7.53
N ILE A 78 -5.07 -9.69 -7.66
CA ILE A 78 -4.36 -10.97 -7.65
C ILE A 78 -3.39 -11.08 -8.84
N GLU A 79 -3.81 -10.67 -10.03
CA GLU A 79 -2.96 -10.67 -11.23
C GLU A 79 -1.74 -9.76 -11.05
N SER A 80 -1.93 -8.53 -10.58
CA SER A 80 -0.82 -7.60 -10.29
C SER A 80 0.15 -8.16 -9.23
N MET A 81 -0.37 -8.84 -8.19
CA MET A 81 0.48 -9.50 -7.21
C MET A 81 1.27 -10.69 -7.79
N ILE A 82 0.69 -11.43 -8.74
CA ILE A 82 1.40 -12.52 -9.42
C ILE A 82 2.56 -11.95 -10.24
N GLU A 83 2.32 -10.88 -11.02
CA GLU A 83 3.38 -10.19 -11.76
C GLU A 83 4.49 -9.72 -10.82
N PHE A 84 4.12 -9.06 -9.71
CA PHE A 84 5.07 -8.64 -8.69
C PHE A 84 5.91 -9.81 -8.15
N PHE A 85 5.29 -10.92 -7.74
CA PHE A 85 6.04 -12.04 -7.17
C PHE A 85 6.86 -12.83 -8.20
N ILE A 86 6.58 -12.70 -9.50
CA ILE A 86 7.45 -13.22 -10.56
C ILE A 86 8.78 -12.47 -10.56
N ASP A 87 8.76 -11.14 -10.44
CA ASP A 87 9.97 -10.31 -10.45
C ASP A 87 10.90 -10.62 -9.25
N TYR A 88 10.32 -11.06 -8.13
CA TYR A 88 11.06 -11.50 -6.93
C TYR A 88 11.35 -13.01 -6.91
N GLU A 89 11.06 -13.74 -8.00
CA GLU A 89 11.24 -15.20 -8.13
C GLU A 89 10.50 -16.03 -7.06
N GLU A 90 9.41 -15.50 -6.50
CA GLU A 90 8.63 -16.14 -5.43
C GLU A 90 7.49 -17.02 -5.97
N TYR A 91 7.83 -17.94 -6.88
CA TYR A 91 6.88 -18.73 -7.66
C TYR A 91 5.87 -19.54 -6.84
N GLU A 92 6.21 -19.94 -5.61
CA GLU A 92 5.25 -20.62 -4.71
C GLU A 92 4.07 -19.73 -4.34
N LYS A 93 4.30 -18.42 -4.14
CA LYS A 93 3.24 -17.44 -3.87
C LYS A 93 2.37 -17.25 -5.11
N CYS A 94 2.99 -17.15 -6.29
CA CYS A 94 2.28 -17.08 -7.58
C CYS A 94 1.34 -18.28 -7.77
N ALA A 95 1.83 -19.50 -7.57
CA ALA A 95 1.02 -20.72 -7.72
C ALA A 95 -0.16 -20.79 -6.74
N LYS A 96 -0.04 -20.19 -5.56
CA LYS A 96 -1.13 -20.11 -4.57
C LYS A 96 -2.14 -19.03 -4.93
N LEU A 97 -1.68 -17.87 -5.40
CA LEU A 97 -2.53 -16.78 -5.89
C LEU A 97 -3.33 -17.20 -7.12
N GLN A 98 -2.72 -17.93 -8.04
CA GLN A 98 -3.38 -18.40 -9.25
C GLN A 98 -4.54 -19.38 -8.99
N LYS A 99 -4.53 -20.09 -7.84
CA LYS A 99 -5.65 -20.94 -7.40
C LYS A 99 -6.85 -20.15 -6.86
N LEU A 100 -6.71 -18.84 -6.69
CA LEU A 100 -7.74 -17.95 -6.15
C LEU A 100 -8.49 -17.15 -7.24
N LEU A 101 -7.99 -17.21 -8.48
CA LEU A 101 -8.66 -16.78 -9.71
C LEU A 101 -9.67 -17.85 -10.15
#